data_AF-A0A519C9J4-F1
#
_entry.id   AF-A0A519C9J4-F1
#
_cell.length_a   1.000
_cell.length_b   1.000
_cell.length_c   1.000
_cell.angle_alpha   90.00
_cell.angle_beta   90.00
_cell.angle_gamma   90.00
#
_symmetry.space_group_name_H-M   'P 1'
#
loop_
_entity.id
_entity.type
_entity.pdbx_description
1 polymer ?
#
loop_
_entity_poly.entity_id
_entity_poly.type
_entity_poly.pdbx_seq_one_letter_code
_entity_poly.pdbx_strand_id
1 'polypeptide(L)'
;FSLTEDEITSFSKYCGSDDVKYDLKEILITGGDPLMVPKRLEFIFSQINKFAPNIEIIRIGTRVPVQDPSRIDSELINILKSTNPIKLEIGTNINHPSELTVESKKAYTDLYKAAFKIYDQTVLLKGVNDNVEVLNKLYDGFRYLGIESHYLFHCIPMQGMGHHRTSVQKGIEISSQVINSGGVSGRAKPMFTLMTDLGKITLIHGTILERNEKNELLIQSHYKIDDFKYRNPSWELPKSAFEDNNGFLRVWYPDGNDINEDNSNNTDDIEHYFSIPINRVKK
;
A
#
# COMPACT_ATOMS: atom_id res chain seq x y z
N PHE A 1 -8.51 16.53 2.60
CA PHE A 1 -9.31 16.09 1.44
C PHE A 1 -9.76 17.32 0.68
N SER A 2 -9.13 17.58 -0.47
CA SER A 2 -9.33 18.82 -1.25
C SER A 2 -10.50 18.78 -2.22
N LEU A 3 -10.98 17.59 -2.62
CA LEU A 3 -12.06 17.47 -3.58
C LEU A 3 -13.36 18.11 -3.06
N THR A 4 -13.95 18.92 -3.91
CA THR A 4 -15.29 19.49 -3.77
C THR A 4 -16.36 18.43 -4.00
N GLU A 5 -17.61 18.72 -3.59
CA GLU A 5 -18.74 17.81 -3.81
C GLU A 5 -19.01 17.59 -5.31
N ASP A 6 -18.80 18.62 -6.14
CA ASP A 6 -18.94 18.53 -7.59
C ASP A 6 -17.88 17.62 -8.22
N GLU A 7 -16.63 17.70 -7.76
CA GLU A 7 -15.56 16.80 -8.18
C GLU A 7 -15.83 15.35 -7.76
N ILE A 8 -16.28 15.12 -6.52
CA ILE A 8 -16.66 13.78 -6.04
C ILE A 8 -17.81 13.19 -6.87
N THR A 9 -18.80 14.02 -7.19
CA THR A 9 -19.94 13.62 -8.03
C THR A 9 -19.50 13.30 -9.45
N SER A 10 -18.64 14.14 -10.03
CA SER A 10 -18.09 13.95 -11.38
C SER A 10 -17.23 12.69 -11.46
N PHE A 11 -16.37 12.46 -10.47
CA PHE A 11 -15.60 11.23 -10.33
C PHE A 11 -16.51 9.99 -10.24
N SER A 12 -17.55 10.04 -9.41
CA SER A 12 -18.47 8.91 -9.25
C SER A 12 -19.23 8.59 -10.55
N LYS A 13 -19.61 9.61 -11.33
CA LYS A 13 -20.21 9.43 -12.67
C LYS A 13 -19.22 8.82 -13.67
N TYR A 14 -17.97 9.27 -13.65
CA TYR A 14 -16.92 8.68 -14.47
C TYR A 14 -16.71 7.20 -14.11
N CYS A 15 -16.66 6.85 -12.83
CA CYS A 15 -16.52 5.45 -12.40
C CYS A 15 -17.63 4.52 -12.92
N GLY A 16 -18.82 5.06 -13.18
CA GLY A 16 -19.94 4.33 -13.78
C GLY A 16 -20.13 4.50 -15.29
N SER A 17 -19.24 5.25 -15.97
CA SER A 17 -19.37 5.50 -17.41
C SER A 17 -19.02 4.27 -18.24
N ASP A 18 -19.51 4.24 -19.49
CA ASP A 18 -19.21 3.16 -20.44
C ASP A 18 -17.71 3.01 -20.73
N ASP A 19 -16.93 4.07 -20.49
CA ASP A 19 -15.48 4.08 -20.71
C ASP A 19 -14.73 3.16 -19.75
N VAL A 20 -15.23 2.96 -18.51
CA VAL A 20 -14.50 2.23 -17.46
C VAL A 20 -15.32 1.19 -16.73
N LYS A 21 -16.67 1.21 -16.79
CA LYS A 21 -17.54 0.38 -15.92
C LYS A 21 -17.32 -1.14 -16.04
N TYR A 22 -16.80 -1.61 -17.17
CA TYR A 22 -16.51 -3.02 -17.40
C TYR A 22 -15.25 -3.47 -16.68
N ASP A 23 -14.29 -2.56 -16.48
CA ASP A 23 -12.97 -2.84 -15.94
C ASP A 23 -12.78 -2.33 -14.51
N LEU A 24 -13.40 -1.21 -14.16
CA LEU A 24 -13.31 -0.62 -12.85
C LEU A 24 -14.31 -1.28 -11.90
N LYS A 25 -13.80 -2.08 -10.97
CA LYS A 25 -14.58 -2.77 -9.92
C LYS A 25 -14.23 -2.35 -8.50
N GLU A 26 -13.13 -1.60 -8.35
CA GLU A 26 -12.57 -1.29 -7.05
C GLU A 26 -12.09 0.17 -6.99
N ILE A 27 -12.38 0.84 -5.86
CA ILE A 27 -11.89 2.19 -5.57
C ILE A 27 -11.05 2.15 -4.29
N LEU A 28 -9.89 2.82 -4.30
CA LEU A 28 -9.09 3.07 -3.10
C LEU A 28 -9.19 4.55 -2.73
N ILE A 29 -9.72 4.83 -1.53
CA ILE A 29 -9.77 6.16 -0.93
C ILE A 29 -8.55 6.31 -0.02
N THR A 30 -7.63 7.20 -0.39
CA THR A 30 -6.35 7.45 0.30
C THR A 30 -5.91 8.93 0.12
N GLY A 31 -4.72 9.30 0.58
CA GLY A 31 -4.15 10.65 0.50
C GLY A 31 -3.77 11.16 1.89
N GLY A 32 -4.41 12.24 2.36
CA GLY A 32 -4.55 12.43 3.81
C GLY A 32 -5.32 11.26 4.43
N ASP A 33 -5.71 11.33 5.70
CA ASP A 33 -6.43 10.20 6.30
C ASP A 33 -7.96 10.30 6.10
N PRO A 34 -8.62 9.37 5.37
CA PRO A 34 -10.06 9.44 5.08
C PRO A 34 -10.94 9.39 6.34
N LEU A 35 -10.49 8.71 7.39
CA LEU A 35 -11.25 8.60 8.64
C LEU A 35 -11.27 9.92 9.44
N MET A 36 -10.45 10.90 9.05
CA MET A 36 -10.47 12.24 9.65
C MET A 36 -11.63 13.11 9.15
N VAL A 37 -12.28 12.73 8.05
CA VAL A 37 -13.36 13.51 7.39
C VAL A 37 -14.64 12.67 7.18
N PRO A 38 -15.26 12.14 8.25
CA PRO A 38 -16.36 11.16 8.16
C PRO A 38 -17.54 11.62 7.31
N LYS A 39 -17.98 12.88 7.44
CA LYS A 39 -19.11 13.42 6.64
C LYS A 39 -18.80 13.46 5.14
N ARG A 40 -17.55 13.72 4.77
CA ARG A 40 -17.14 13.69 3.37
C ARG A 40 -17.07 12.25 2.85
N LEU A 41 -16.65 11.31 3.70
CA LEU A 41 -16.63 9.89 3.37
C LEU A 41 -18.06 9.35 3.14
N GLU A 42 -19.01 9.74 3.99
CA GLU A 42 -20.43 9.44 3.82
C GLU A 42 -20.97 9.96 2.48
N PHE A 43 -20.63 11.20 2.11
CA PHE A 43 -20.99 11.77 0.82
C PHE A 43 -20.38 10.98 -0.35
N ILE A 44 -19.10 10.61 -0.28
CA ILE A 44 -18.42 9.79 -1.29
C ILE A 44 -19.15 8.46 -1.48
N PHE A 45 -19.49 7.76 -0.40
CA PHE A 45 -20.22 6.49 -0.47
C PHE A 45 -21.59 6.66 -1.13
N SER A 46 -22.32 7.73 -0.78
CA SER A 46 -23.60 8.06 -1.42
C SER A 46 -23.45 8.28 -2.93
N GLN A 47 -22.43 9.02 -3.37
CA GLN A 47 -22.23 9.29 -4.80
C GLN A 47 -21.80 8.04 -5.57
N ILE A 48 -20.90 7.23 -5.03
CA ILE A 48 -20.46 5.97 -5.65
C ILE A 48 -21.64 5.00 -5.76
N ASN A 49 -22.40 4.79 -4.69
CA ASN A 49 -23.59 3.93 -4.70
C ASN A 49 -24.61 4.37 -5.76
N LYS A 50 -24.77 5.69 -5.96
CA LYS A 50 -25.73 6.25 -6.91
C LYS A 50 -25.28 6.13 -8.37
N PHE A 51 -24.00 6.38 -8.63
CA PHE A 51 -23.52 6.59 -10.00
C PHE A 51 -22.62 5.47 -10.54
N ALA A 52 -22.04 4.64 -9.69
CA ALA A 52 -21.09 3.59 -10.08
C ALA A 52 -21.50 2.21 -9.53
N PRO A 53 -22.64 1.65 -9.99
CA PRO A 53 -23.14 0.33 -9.52
C PRO A 53 -22.22 -0.84 -9.89
N ASN A 54 -21.24 -0.62 -10.77
CA ASN A 54 -20.19 -1.56 -11.12
C ASN A 54 -19.11 -1.74 -10.04
N ILE A 55 -19.05 -0.86 -9.03
CA ILE A 55 -18.04 -0.95 -7.96
C ILE A 55 -18.47 -2.00 -6.94
N GLU A 56 -17.60 -2.98 -6.73
CA GLU A 56 -17.84 -4.12 -5.83
C GLU A 56 -17.08 -3.95 -4.51
N ILE A 57 -15.94 -3.25 -4.54
CA ILE A 57 -15.05 -3.08 -3.39
C ILE A 57 -14.63 -1.60 -3.27
N ILE A 58 -14.76 -1.05 -2.07
CA ILE A 58 -14.09 0.18 -1.66
C ILE A 58 -13.03 -0.19 -0.64
N ARG A 59 -11.82 0.35 -0.81
CA ARG A 59 -10.74 0.26 0.18
C ARG A 59 -10.46 1.64 0.74
N ILE A 60 -10.15 1.70 2.03
CA ILE A 60 -9.72 2.93 2.71
C ILE A 60 -8.31 2.73 3.24
N GLY A 61 -7.37 3.58 2.83
CA GLY A 61 -6.05 3.66 3.45
C GLY A 61 -6.08 4.60 4.66
N THR A 62 -5.77 4.11 5.86
CA THR A 62 -5.84 4.91 7.09
C THR A 62 -4.84 4.45 8.16
N ARG A 63 -4.30 5.43 8.89
CA ARG A 63 -3.49 5.24 10.11
C ARG A 63 -4.21 5.73 11.38
N VAL A 64 -5.42 6.29 11.26
CA VAL A 64 -6.22 6.77 12.41
C VAL A 64 -6.36 5.75 13.54
N PRO A 65 -6.58 4.43 13.31
CA PRO A 65 -6.67 3.49 14.43
C PRO A 65 -5.42 3.41 15.31
N VAL A 66 -4.25 3.82 14.81
CA VAL A 66 -3.01 3.97 15.59
C VAL A 66 -2.84 5.40 16.10
N GLN A 67 -3.09 6.40 15.26
CA GLN A 67 -2.77 7.81 15.55
C GLN A 67 -3.78 8.50 16.47
N ASP A 68 -5.06 8.22 16.28
CA ASP A 68 -6.17 8.74 17.08
C ASP A 68 -7.25 7.65 17.23
N PRO A 69 -6.99 6.61 18.05
CA PRO A 69 -7.91 5.47 18.17
C PRO A 69 -9.31 5.86 18.65
N SER A 70 -9.43 7.00 19.33
CA SER A 70 -10.70 7.50 19.87
C SER A 70 -11.72 7.87 18.79
N ARG A 71 -11.25 8.15 17.57
CA ARG A 71 -12.09 8.41 16.40
C ARG A 71 -12.81 7.20 15.86
N ILE A 72 -12.39 6.00 16.25
CA ILE A 72 -13.13 4.78 15.91
C ILE A 72 -14.29 4.64 16.89
N ASP A 73 -15.28 5.49 16.70
CA ASP A 73 -16.51 5.55 17.48
C ASP A 73 -17.71 4.95 16.72
N SER A 74 -18.88 5.01 17.35
CA SER A 74 -20.10 4.47 16.77
C SER A 74 -20.60 5.27 15.56
N GLU A 75 -20.35 6.58 15.50
CA GLU A 75 -20.75 7.41 14.36
C GLU A 75 -19.93 7.03 13.13
N LEU A 76 -18.61 6.95 13.26
CA LEU A 76 -17.74 6.55 12.17
C LEU A 76 -18.07 5.13 11.69
N ILE A 77 -18.25 4.17 12.61
CA ILE A 77 -18.61 2.80 12.23
C ILE A 77 -19.93 2.77 11.45
N ASN A 78 -20.93 3.58 11.82
CA ASN A 78 -22.19 3.66 11.09
C ASN A 78 -22.02 4.23 9.68
N ILE A 79 -21.17 5.26 9.52
CA ILE A 79 -20.81 5.81 8.21
C ILE A 79 -20.09 4.75 7.36
N LEU A 80 -19.13 4.01 7.94
CA LEU A 80 -18.44 2.94 7.22
C LEU A 80 -19.40 1.82 6.79
N LYS A 81 -20.44 1.52 7.57
CA LYS A 81 -21.48 0.55 7.20
C LYS A 81 -22.40 1.04 6.09
N SER A 82 -22.50 2.35 5.86
CA SER A 82 -23.35 2.91 4.81
C SER A 82 -22.82 2.65 3.40
N THR A 83 -21.64 2.04 3.25
CA THR A 83 -21.14 1.57 1.94
C THR A 83 -21.98 0.44 1.36
N ASN A 84 -22.74 -0.29 2.18
CA ASN A 84 -23.53 -1.44 1.75
C ASN A 84 -24.45 -1.06 0.56
N PRO A 85 -24.48 -1.86 -0.52
CA PRO A 85 -23.97 -3.24 -0.64
C PRO A 85 -22.49 -3.39 -1.02
N ILE A 86 -21.76 -2.30 -1.23
CA ILE A 86 -20.35 -2.34 -1.62
C ILE A 86 -19.50 -2.83 -0.44
N LYS A 87 -18.62 -3.81 -0.71
CA LYS A 87 -17.73 -4.37 0.31
C LYS A 87 -16.67 -3.33 0.69
N LEU A 88 -16.52 -3.07 1.99
CA LEU A 88 -15.50 -2.18 2.50
C LEU A 88 -14.30 -2.96 3.08
N GLU A 89 -13.09 -2.56 2.70
CA GLU A 89 -11.84 -3.03 3.31
C GLU A 89 -11.02 -1.85 3.84
N ILE A 90 -10.33 -2.08 4.97
CA ILE A 90 -9.47 -1.09 5.62
C ILE A 90 -8.02 -1.53 5.44
N GLY A 91 -7.28 -0.75 4.65
CA GLY A 91 -5.83 -0.82 4.57
C GLY A 91 -5.20 0.06 5.63
N THR A 92 -4.32 -0.50 6.45
CA THR A 92 -3.59 0.23 7.48
C THR A 92 -2.07 0.10 7.29
N ASN A 93 -1.32 0.85 8.10
CA ASN A 93 0.13 0.85 8.09
C ASN A 93 0.63 0.93 9.53
N ILE A 94 0.99 -0.22 10.08
CA ILE A 94 1.53 -0.41 11.41
C ILE A 94 2.93 -0.99 11.21
N ASN A 95 3.95 -0.32 11.75
CA ASN A 95 5.35 -0.67 11.56
C ASN A 95 5.95 -1.32 12.80
N HIS A 96 5.40 -1.11 14.00
CA HIS A 96 6.01 -1.63 15.23
C HIS A 96 4.96 -2.13 16.25
N PRO A 97 5.24 -3.21 17.01
CA PRO A 97 4.30 -3.71 18.03
C PRO A 97 3.88 -2.68 19.09
N SER A 98 4.69 -1.66 19.34
CA SER A 98 4.37 -0.56 20.27
C SER A 98 3.18 0.29 19.81
N GLU A 99 2.89 0.30 18.50
CA GLU A 99 1.71 0.98 17.95
C GLU A 99 0.42 0.20 18.26
N LEU A 100 0.52 -1.06 18.68
CA LEU A 100 -0.60 -1.89 19.15
C LEU A 100 -0.87 -1.66 20.64
N THR A 101 -1.13 -0.40 21.00
CA THR A 101 -1.57 0.02 22.35
C THR A 101 -2.93 -0.57 22.71
N VAL A 102 -3.37 -0.38 23.95
CA VAL A 102 -4.70 -0.87 24.39
C VAL A 102 -5.82 -0.20 23.58
N GLU A 103 -5.67 1.10 23.30
CA GLU A 103 -6.61 1.92 22.58
C GLU A 103 -6.66 1.53 21.10
N SER A 104 -5.51 1.35 20.43
CA SER A 104 -5.48 0.95 19.03
C SER A 104 -5.99 -0.48 18.83
N LYS A 105 -5.66 -1.40 19.74
CA LYS A 105 -6.23 -2.76 19.76
C LYS A 105 -7.75 -2.74 19.86
N LYS A 106 -8.31 -1.87 20.70
CA LYS A 106 -9.77 -1.69 20.81
C LYS A 106 -10.35 -1.16 19.49
N ALA A 107 -9.74 -0.12 18.91
CA ALA A 107 -10.16 0.45 17.63
C ALA A 107 -10.19 -0.61 16.51
N TYR A 108 -9.13 -1.41 16.35
CA TYR A 108 -9.11 -2.50 15.36
C TYR A 108 -10.13 -3.60 15.68
N THR A 109 -10.34 -3.93 16.95
CA THR A 109 -11.36 -4.90 17.37
C THR A 109 -12.76 -4.42 16.99
N ASP A 110 -13.07 -3.13 17.16
CA ASP A 110 -14.37 -2.56 16.84
C ASP A 110 -14.60 -2.53 15.32
N LEU A 111 -13.57 -2.18 14.53
CA LEU A 111 -13.61 -2.30 13.07
C LEU A 111 -13.82 -3.75 12.60
N TYR A 112 -13.10 -4.70 13.21
CA TYR A 112 -13.22 -6.12 12.88
C TYR A 112 -14.62 -6.66 13.21
N LYS A 113 -15.19 -6.30 14.37
CA LYS A 113 -16.56 -6.68 14.78
C LYS A 113 -17.63 -6.09 13.87
N ALA A 114 -17.36 -4.96 13.23
CA ALA A 114 -18.21 -4.40 12.18
C ALA A 114 -18.11 -5.17 10.85
N ALA A 115 -17.38 -6.30 10.82
CA ALA A 115 -17.19 -7.21 9.70
C ALA A 115 -16.40 -6.62 8.51
N PHE A 116 -15.58 -5.60 8.77
CA PHE A 116 -14.66 -5.08 7.76
C PHE A 116 -13.43 -5.98 7.62
N LYS A 117 -12.97 -6.19 6.38
CA LYS A 117 -11.67 -6.80 6.15
C LYS A 117 -10.60 -5.77 6.48
N ILE A 118 -9.62 -6.13 7.30
CA ILE A 118 -8.50 -5.26 7.64
C ILE A 118 -7.21 -5.90 7.15
N TYR A 119 -6.37 -5.15 6.45
CA TYR A 119 -5.05 -5.60 6.03
C TYR A 119 -4.01 -4.54 6.34
N ASP A 120 -2.79 -4.96 6.65
CA ASP A 120 -1.67 -4.09 6.96
C ASP A 120 -0.60 -4.10 5.87
N GLN A 121 0.00 -2.93 5.67
CA GLN A 121 1.08 -2.69 4.73
C GLN A 121 2.32 -2.17 5.48
N THR A 122 2.93 -3.02 6.32
CA THR A 122 4.14 -2.71 7.08
C THR A 122 5.25 -2.21 6.15
N VAL A 123 6.01 -1.20 6.56
CA VAL A 123 7.26 -0.80 5.89
C VAL A 123 8.44 -1.27 6.73
N LEU A 124 9.42 -1.92 6.10
CA LEU A 124 10.69 -2.27 6.73
C LEU A 124 11.54 -1.00 6.89
N LEU A 125 11.79 -0.63 8.13
CA LEU A 125 12.45 0.60 8.54
C LEU A 125 13.66 0.25 9.42
N LYS A 126 14.84 0.69 8.97
CA LYS A 126 16.11 0.55 9.67
C LYS A 126 16.04 1.21 11.05
N GLY A 127 16.48 0.49 12.08
CA GLY A 127 16.47 0.93 13.47
C GLY A 127 15.09 0.95 14.14
N VAL A 128 14.03 0.52 13.43
CA VAL A 128 12.64 0.50 13.95
C VAL A 128 12.12 -0.93 14.00
N ASN A 129 12.07 -1.61 12.86
CA ASN A 129 11.51 -2.97 12.75
C ASN A 129 12.32 -3.89 11.84
N ASP A 130 13.57 -3.54 11.54
CA ASP A 130 14.56 -4.36 10.83
C ASP A 130 15.12 -5.50 11.71
N ASN A 131 14.25 -6.13 12.49
CA ASN A 131 14.55 -7.19 13.43
C ASN A 131 13.46 -8.27 13.38
N VAL A 132 13.89 -9.53 13.23
CA VAL A 132 12.99 -10.69 13.06
C VAL A 132 12.06 -10.86 14.27
N GLU A 133 12.55 -10.69 15.50
CA GLU A 133 11.72 -10.84 16.70
C GLU A 133 10.65 -9.74 16.81
N VAL A 134 11.00 -8.52 16.40
CA VAL A 134 10.07 -7.38 16.36
C VAL A 134 8.95 -7.65 15.35
N LEU A 135 9.30 -8.12 14.15
CA LEU A 135 8.33 -8.46 13.12
C LEU A 135 7.46 -9.67 13.53
N ASN A 136 8.04 -10.69 14.16
CA ASN A 136 7.26 -11.83 14.65
C ASN A 136 6.19 -11.38 15.66
N LYS A 137 6.57 -10.55 16.64
CA LYS A 137 5.62 -9.97 17.61
C LYS A 137 4.54 -9.12 16.94
N LEU A 138 4.91 -8.38 15.88
CA LEU A 138 3.97 -7.53 15.13
C LEU A 138 2.92 -8.40 14.41
N TYR A 139 3.38 -9.40 13.65
CA TYR A 139 2.50 -10.28 12.87
C TYR A 139 1.64 -11.19 13.75
N ASP A 140 2.13 -11.60 14.92
CA ASP A 140 1.29 -12.24 15.94
C ASP A 140 0.18 -11.30 16.41
N GLY A 141 0.52 -10.04 16.71
CA GLY A 141 -0.45 -9.00 17.05
C GLY A 141 -1.53 -8.82 15.99
N PHE A 142 -1.15 -8.75 14.72
CA PHE A 142 -2.08 -8.68 13.60
C PHE A 142 -3.00 -9.90 13.56
N ARG A 143 -2.43 -11.09 13.74
CA ARG A 143 -3.18 -12.34 13.73
C ARG A 143 -4.25 -12.40 14.81
N TYR A 144 -3.96 -11.89 16.01
CA TYR A 144 -4.92 -11.81 17.12
C TYR A 144 -6.04 -10.79 16.86
N LEU A 145 -5.72 -9.68 16.18
CA LEU A 145 -6.68 -8.61 15.87
C LEU A 145 -7.49 -8.85 14.59
N GLY A 146 -7.22 -9.95 13.87
CA GLY A 146 -7.87 -10.22 12.58
C GLY A 146 -7.38 -9.34 11.43
N ILE A 147 -6.18 -8.77 11.56
CA ILE A 147 -5.52 -7.96 10.53
C ILE A 147 -4.69 -8.91 9.64
N GLU A 148 -4.90 -8.83 8.32
CA GLU A 148 -4.15 -9.61 7.34
C GLU A 148 -2.80 -8.95 7.02
N SER A 149 -1.70 -9.67 7.14
CA SER A 149 -0.38 -9.19 6.75
C SER A 149 -0.26 -9.20 5.22
N HIS A 150 -0.37 -8.03 4.58
CA HIS A 150 -0.40 -7.94 3.12
C HIS A 150 1.01 -7.77 2.56
N TYR A 151 1.67 -6.66 2.88
CA TYR A 151 3.01 -6.35 2.41
C TYR A 151 3.96 -6.07 3.57
N LEU A 152 5.21 -6.47 3.38
CA LEU A 152 6.37 -5.86 4.01
C LEU A 152 7.07 -5.06 2.90
N PHE A 153 6.82 -3.76 2.85
CA PHE A 153 7.43 -2.90 1.84
C PHE A 153 8.87 -2.59 2.20
N HIS A 154 9.77 -2.64 1.22
CA HIS A 154 11.05 -1.97 1.36
C HIS A 154 10.82 -0.45 1.45
N CYS A 155 11.53 0.23 2.35
CA CYS A 155 11.38 1.68 2.52
C CYS A 155 11.69 2.41 1.21
N ILE A 156 10.73 3.22 0.76
CA ILE A 156 10.82 3.95 -0.50
C ILE A 156 11.90 5.05 -0.44
N PRO A 157 12.56 5.38 -1.57
CA PRO A 157 13.58 6.42 -1.69
C PRO A 157 12.97 7.84 -1.56
N MET A 158 12.27 8.12 -0.47
CA MET A 158 11.73 9.45 -0.20
C MET A 158 12.79 10.35 0.41
N GLN A 159 12.74 11.63 0.04
CA GLN A 159 13.58 12.66 0.64
C GLN A 159 13.45 12.62 2.17
N GLY A 160 14.59 12.64 2.86
CA GLY A 160 14.65 12.58 4.32
C GLY A 160 14.50 11.18 4.91
N MET A 161 14.14 10.15 4.14
CA MET A 161 13.94 8.78 4.66
C MET A 161 15.17 7.87 4.53
N GLY A 162 16.27 8.34 3.92
CA GLY A 162 17.46 7.53 3.62
C GLY A 162 18.01 6.76 4.82
N HIS A 163 18.07 7.38 6.00
CA HIS A 163 18.55 6.77 7.25
C HIS A 163 17.66 5.61 7.76
N HIS A 164 16.41 5.53 7.32
CA HIS A 164 15.50 4.43 7.62
C HIS A 164 15.48 3.33 6.55
N ARG A 165 16.26 3.45 5.47
CA ARG A 165 16.32 2.45 4.41
C ARG A 165 17.39 1.41 4.72
N THR A 166 17.00 0.15 4.83
CA THR A 166 17.93 -0.98 4.78
C THR A 166 18.43 -1.17 3.35
N SER A 167 19.44 -2.01 3.11
CA SER A 167 19.57 -2.60 1.77
C SER A 167 18.40 -3.56 1.49
N VAL A 168 18.07 -3.75 0.21
CA VAL A 168 17.08 -4.75 -0.21
C VAL A 168 17.55 -6.15 0.15
N GLN A 169 18.86 -6.40 0.09
CA GLN A 169 19.45 -7.68 0.51
C GLN A 169 19.16 -7.98 1.98
N LYS A 170 19.37 -7.00 2.87
CA LYS A 170 19.00 -7.11 4.29
C LYS A 170 17.51 -7.39 4.47
N GLY A 171 16.66 -6.71 3.69
CA GLY A 171 15.22 -6.94 3.71
C GLY A 171 14.82 -8.36 3.26
N ILE A 172 15.48 -8.92 2.23
CA ILE A 172 15.29 -10.30 1.79
C ILE A 172 15.68 -11.28 2.91
N GLU A 173 16.81 -11.04 3.57
CA GLU A 173 17.29 -11.90 4.67
C GLU A 173 16.32 -11.90 5.85
N ILE A 174 15.84 -10.73 6.26
CA ILE A 174 14.86 -10.59 7.34
C ILE A 174 13.54 -11.25 6.94
N SER A 175 13.01 -10.93 5.76
CA SER A 175 11.77 -11.51 5.26
C SER A 175 11.84 -13.03 5.21
N SER A 176 12.94 -13.58 4.67
CA SER A 176 13.18 -15.03 4.63
C SER A 176 13.16 -15.65 6.03
N GLN A 177 13.81 -15.03 7.01
CA GLN A 177 13.80 -15.52 8.39
C GLN A 177 12.39 -15.47 9.01
N VAL A 178 11.64 -14.39 8.80
CA VAL A 178 10.25 -14.27 9.28
C VAL A 178 9.37 -15.36 8.69
N ILE A 179 9.42 -15.58 7.37
CA ILE A 179 8.50 -16.50 6.68
C ILE A 179 8.93 -17.97 6.75
N ASN A 180 10.22 -18.28 6.96
CA ASN A 180 10.78 -19.65 6.92
C ASN A 180 11.21 -20.20 8.29
N SER A 181 11.02 -19.47 9.39
CA SER A 181 11.40 -19.94 10.73
C SER A 181 10.29 -20.66 11.50
N GLY A 182 9.04 -20.58 11.05
CA GLY A 182 7.87 -21.00 11.84
C GLY A 182 7.50 -20.04 12.97
N GLY A 183 8.22 -18.92 13.12
CA GLY A 183 7.94 -17.88 14.12
C GLY A 183 6.66 -17.08 13.87
N VAL A 184 6.11 -17.14 12.65
CA VAL A 184 4.83 -16.51 12.28
C VAL A 184 3.91 -17.54 11.63
N SER A 185 2.63 -17.48 12.00
CA SER A 185 1.58 -18.30 11.38
C SER A 185 1.59 -18.14 9.86
N GLY A 186 1.34 -19.23 9.12
CA GLY A 186 1.24 -19.19 7.64
C GLY A 186 0.25 -18.15 7.10
N ARG A 187 -0.80 -17.81 7.86
CA ARG A 187 -1.79 -16.77 7.53
C ARG A 187 -1.36 -15.33 7.84
N ALA A 188 -0.15 -15.12 8.34
CA ALA A 188 0.40 -13.81 8.71
C ALA A 188 1.79 -13.58 8.06
N LYS A 189 2.14 -14.38 7.05
CA LYS A 189 3.38 -14.22 6.28
C LYS A 189 3.17 -13.10 5.25
N PRO A 190 3.89 -11.96 5.35
CA PRO A 190 3.76 -10.86 4.38
C PRO A 190 4.49 -11.20 3.07
N MET A 191 4.15 -10.45 2.01
CA MET A 191 4.95 -10.41 0.77
C MET A 191 5.99 -9.30 0.86
N PHE A 192 7.27 -9.61 0.67
CA PHE A 192 8.31 -8.58 0.61
C PHE A 192 8.32 -7.93 -0.77
N THR A 193 8.08 -6.61 -0.81
CA THR A 193 7.70 -5.92 -2.06
C THR A 193 8.41 -4.58 -2.19
N LEU A 194 8.86 -4.28 -3.41
CA LEU A 194 9.41 -2.98 -3.78
C LEU A 194 8.33 -2.08 -4.35
N MET A 195 8.44 -0.78 -4.08
CA MET A 195 7.69 0.24 -4.80
C MET A 195 8.56 0.87 -5.86
N THR A 196 8.31 0.52 -7.11
CA THR A 196 9.06 1.00 -8.27
C THR A 196 8.21 1.97 -9.09
N ASP A 197 8.81 2.60 -10.09
CA ASP A 197 8.07 3.46 -11.03
C ASP A 197 7.09 2.68 -11.93
N LEU A 198 7.20 1.35 -11.95
CA LEU A 198 6.24 0.44 -12.59
C LEU A 198 5.18 -0.08 -11.60
N GLY A 199 5.18 0.40 -10.35
CA GLY A 199 4.27 -0.01 -9.30
C GLY A 199 4.86 -1.04 -8.32
N LYS A 200 3.99 -1.90 -7.78
CA LYS A 200 4.35 -2.83 -6.70
C LYS A 200 4.96 -4.09 -7.30
N ILE A 201 6.23 -4.39 -7.01
CA ILE A 201 6.89 -5.62 -7.47
C ILE A 201 7.30 -6.45 -6.27
N THR A 202 6.61 -7.58 -6.07
CA THR A 202 6.95 -8.55 -5.02
C THR A 202 8.20 -9.31 -5.40
N LEU A 203 9.15 -9.38 -4.48
CA LEU A 203 10.40 -10.07 -4.70
C LEU A 203 10.21 -11.58 -4.57
N ILE A 204 10.50 -12.27 -5.68
CA ILE A 204 10.60 -13.72 -5.76
C ILE A 204 11.92 -14.06 -6.48
N HIS A 205 12.20 -15.36 -6.62
CA HIS A 205 13.36 -15.80 -7.39
C HIS A 205 13.32 -15.24 -8.82
N GLY A 206 14.42 -14.64 -9.27
CA GLY A 206 14.55 -14.03 -10.59
C GLY A 206 14.03 -12.59 -10.72
N THR A 207 13.51 -11.98 -9.64
CA THR A 207 13.05 -10.59 -9.69
C THR A 207 14.19 -9.57 -9.74
N ILE A 208 15.30 -9.82 -9.04
CA ILE A 208 16.50 -8.96 -9.07
C ILE A 208 17.49 -9.58 -10.05
N LEU A 209 17.90 -8.82 -11.07
CA LEU A 209 18.79 -9.30 -12.13
C LEU A 209 20.26 -8.93 -11.88
N GLU A 210 20.51 -7.67 -11.51
CA GLU A 210 21.86 -7.15 -11.29
C GLU A 210 21.84 -5.90 -10.42
N ARG A 211 23.03 -5.46 -10.00
CA ARG A 211 23.28 -4.19 -9.32
C ARG A 211 24.29 -3.40 -10.13
N ASN A 212 24.02 -2.11 -10.36
CA ASN A 212 24.95 -1.22 -11.06
C ASN A 212 25.89 -0.47 -10.09
N GLU A 213 26.82 0.32 -10.65
CA GLU A 213 27.79 1.11 -9.88
C GLU A 213 27.16 2.23 -9.04
N LYS A 214 25.93 2.65 -9.36
CA LYS A 214 25.16 3.67 -8.63
C LYS A 214 24.36 3.12 -7.45
N ASN A 215 24.56 1.85 -7.09
CA ASN A 215 23.79 1.15 -6.07
C ASN A 215 22.30 1.00 -6.41
N GLU A 216 21.97 0.85 -7.69
CA GLU A 216 20.62 0.56 -8.14
C GLU A 216 20.50 -0.91 -8.53
N LEU A 217 19.34 -1.49 -8.25
CA LEU A 217 18.98 -2.85 -8.60
C LEU A 217 18.14 -2.87 -9.87
N LEU A 218 18.52 -3.71 -10.84
CA LEU A 218 17.67 -3.95 -12.00
C LEU A 218 16.58 -4.94 -11.63
N ILE A 219 15.34 -4.46 -11.61
CA ILE A 219 14.16 -5.23 -11.24
C ILE A 219 13.42 -5.68 -12.50
N GLN A 220 13.23 -6.99 -12.63
CA GLN A 220 12.36 -7.58 -13.65
C GLN A 220 10.89 -7.45 -13.23
N SER A 221 10.08 -6.83 -14.08
CA SER A 221 8.61 -6.91 -13.99
C SER A 221 8.07 -7.86 -15.07
N HIS A 222 6.76 -8.13 -15.02
CA HIS A 222 6.05 -8.80 -16.11
C HIS A 222 4.98 -7.91 -16.75
N TYR A 223 5.09 -6.60 -16.54
CA TYR A 223 4.25 -5.64 -17.23
C TYR A 223 4.81 -5.34 -18.62
N LYS A 224 3.91 -5.06 -19.55
CA LYS A 224 4.20 -4.50 -20.87
C LYS A 224 3.75 -3.05 -20.93
N ILE A 225 4.27 -2.29 -21.89
CA ILE A 225 3.82 -0.90 -22.13
C ILE A 225 2.29 -0.85 -22.32
N ASP A 226 1.74 -1.81 -23.05
CA ASP A 226 0.30 -1.90 -23.30
C ASP A 226 -0.53 -2.04 -22.03
N ASP A 227 -0.01 -2.68 -20.97
CA ASP A 227 -0.73 -2.80 -19.70
C ASP A 227 -0.96 -1.43 -19.04
N PHE A 228 -0.02 -0.50 -19.21
CA PHE A 228 -0.12 0.86 -18.70
C PHE A 228 -0.94 1.75 -19.64
N LYS A 229 -0.64 1.72 -20.95
CA LYS A 229 -1.32 2.52 -21.98
C LYS A 229 -2.81 2.19 -22.09
N TYR A 230 -3.19 0.94 -21.85
CA TYR A 230 -4.59 0.53 -21.78
C TYR A 230 -5.38 1.30 -20.72
N ARG A 231 -4.77 1.55 -19.54
CA ARG A 231 -5.43 2.19 -18.39
C ARG A 231 -5.28 3.70 -18.38
N ASN A 232 -4.15 4.18 -18.90
CA ASN A 232 -3.83 5.58 -19.00
C ASN A 232 -3.12 5.80 -20.35
N PRO A 233 -3.86 6.18 -21.41
CA PRO A 233 -3.27 6.44 -22.73
C PRO A 233 -2.16 7.50 -22.70
N SER A 234 -2.24 8.44 -21.76
CA SER A 234 -1.25 9.48 -21.52
C SER A 234 -0.06 9.04 -20.66
N TRP A 235 -0.03 7.77 -20.19
CA TRP A 235 1.10 7.26 -19.43
C TRP A 235 2.36 7.24 -20.28
N GLU A 236 3.49 7.64 -19.71
CA GLU A 236 4.79 7.61 -20.35
C GLU A 236 5.71 6.67 -19.57
N LEU A 237 6.60 6.00 -20.29
CA LEU A 237 7.58 5.10 -19.68
C LEU A 237 8.51 5.91 -18.77
N PRO A 238 8.61 5.57 -17.47
CA PRO A 238 9.53 6.25 -16.57
C PRO A 238 10.97 6.15 -17.05
N LYS A 239 11.79 7.18 -16.77
CA LYS A 239 13.20 7.22 -17.18
C LYS A 239 14.04 6.09 -16.57
N SER A 240 13.62 5.58 -15.42
CA SER A 240 14.22 4.44 -14.73
C SER A 240 13.89 3.09 -15.38
N ALA A 241 12.94 3.04 -16.32
CA ALA A 241 12.41 1.82 -16.89
C ALA A 241 12.68 1.70 -18.40
N PHE A 242 12.79 0.45 -18.87
CA PHE A 242 13.00 0.11 -20.28
C PHE A 242 12.42 -1.25 -20.61
N GLU A 243 12.16 -1.52 -21.89
CA GLU A 243 11.66 -2.81 -22.37
C GLU A 243 12.82 -3.78 -22.65
N ASP A 244 12.67 -5.04 -22.22
CA ASP A 244 13.60 -6.12 -22.53
C ASP A 244 13.30 -6.78 -23.89
N ASN A 245 14.17 -7.70 -24.32
CA ASN A 245 14.04 -8.37 -25.62
C ASN A 245 12.75 -9.21 -25.77
N ASN A 246 12.02 -9.49 -24.69
CA ASN A 246 10.77 -10.25 -24.70
C ASN A 246 9.53 -9.33 -24.59
N GLY A 247 9.72 -8.02 -24.59
CA GLY A 247 8.65 -7.04 -24.48
C GLY A 247 8.16 -6.82 -23.04
N PHE A 248 8.93 -7.22 -22.02
CA PHE A 248 8.60 -6.94 -20.62
C PHE A 248 9.41 -5.78 -20.09
N LEU A 249 8.80 -4.99 -19.22
CA LEU A 249 9.44 -3.83 -18.63
C LEU A 249 10.36 -4.23 -17.47
N ARG A 250 11.54 -3.62 -17.45
CA ARG A 250 12.48 -3.62 -16.33
C ARG A 250 12.61 -2.22 -15.78
N VAL A 251 13.00 -2.11 -14.52
CA VAL A 251 13.14 -0.82 -13.84
C VAL A 251 14.35 -0.83 -12.91
N TRP A 252 15.14 0.24 -12.96
CA TRP A 252 16.18 0.51 -11.98
C TRP A 252 15.56 1.02 -10.69
N TYR A 253 15.88 0.33 -9.59
CA TYR A 253 15.39 0.66 -8.26
C TYR A 253 16.57 1.10 -7.37
N PRO A 254 16.57 2.31 -6.81
CA PRO A 254 17.65 2.78 -5.94
C PRO A 254 17.63 2.02 -4.62
N ASP A 255 18.69 1.29 -4.31
CA ASP A 255 18.79 0.51 -3.07
C ASP A 255 19.06 1.43 -1.85
N GLY A 256 18.87 0.90 -0.64
CA GLY A 256 19.31 1.54 0.60
C GLY A 256 20.66 1.03 1.07
N ASN A 257 21.15 1.61 2.18
CA ASN A 257 22.48 1.34 2.73
C ASN A 257 22.38 0.89 4.20
N ASP A 258 23.11 -0.19 4.53
CA ASP A 258 23.13 -0.71 5.91
C ASP A 258 24.10 0.06 6.82
N ILE A 259 24.96 0.91 6.26
CA ILE A 259 25.87 1.78 7.01
C ILE A 259 25.08 2.94 7.62
N ASN A 260 25.35 3.29 8.88
CA ASN A 260 24.78 4.49 9.51
C ASN A 260 25.53 5.72 8.99
N GLU A 261 25.00 6.37 7.96
CA GLU A 261 25.51 7.65 7.51
C GLU A 261 24.86 8.76 8.34
N ASP A 262 25.55 9.20 9.39
CA ASP A 262 25.38 10.56 9.91
C ASP A 262 25.91 11.52 8.84
N ASN A 263 25.08 11.88 7.85
CA ASN A 263 25.24 13.11 7.08
C ASN A 263 24.00 13.42 6.25
N SER A 264 23.25 14.42 6.73
CA SER A 264 22.37 15.23 5.92
C SER A 264 23.18 15.89 4.80
N ASN A 265 22.94 15.50 3.54
CA ASN A 265 22.86 16.36 2.35
C ASN A 265 23.02 15.51 1.09
N ASN A 266 21.90 15.18 0.47
CA ASN A 266 21.82 15.10 -0.99
C ASN A 266 20.37 15.37 -1.40
N THR A 267 20.18 16.58 -1.92
CA THR A 267 18.98 16.99 -2.64
C THR A 267 19.26 16.78 -4.12
N ASP A 268 18.81 15.66 -4.66
CA ASP A 268 18.59 15.50 -6.09
C ASP A 268 17.09 15.31 -6.31
N ASP A 269 16.59 16.00 -7.34
CA ASP A 269 15.18 16.14 -7.70
C ASP A 269 14.48 14.79 -7.88
N ILE A 270 13.34 14.62 -7.20
CA ILE A 270 12.45 13.47 -7.39
C ILE A 270 11.02 13.98 -7.53
N GLU A 271 10.52 13.96 -8.77
CA GLU A 271 9.12 14.20 -9.08
C GLU A 271 8.25 13.04 -8.57
N HIS A 272 7.39 13.36 -7.60
CA HIS A 272 6.14 12.68 -7.22
C HIS A 272 6.05 11.15 -7.35
N TYR A 273 6.55 10.44 -6.33
CA TYR A 273 6.17 9.05 -6.06
C TYR A 273 4.73 8.94 -5.54
N PHE A 274 3.75 8.90 -6.44
CA PHE A 274 2.41 8.41 -6.15
C PHE A 274 2.09 7.26 -7.11
N SER A 275 2.40 6.03 -6.72
CA SER A 275 1.95 4.85 -7.45
C SER A 275 0.45 4.66 -7.26
N ILE A 276 -0.34 4.79 -8.33
CA ILE A 276 -1.73 4.32 -8.37
C ILE A 276 -1.68 2.78 -8.39
N PRO A 277 -2.25 2.06 -7.41
CA PRO A 277 -2.25 0.60 -7.43
C PRO A 277 -3.08 0.08 -8.62
N ILE A 278 -2.43 -0.68 -9.51
CA ILE A 278 -3.09 -1.42 -10.59
C ILE A 278 -3.67 -2.71 -9.98
N ASN A 279 -4.97 -2.71 -9.69
CA ASN A 279 -5.69 -3.93 -9.29
C ASN A 279 -6.43 -4.56 -10.48
N ARG A 280 -6.63 -5.89 -10.37
CA ARG A 280 -7.11 -6.87 -11.36
C ARG A 280 -8.19 -6.36 -12.35
N VAL A 281 -7.93 -6.56 -13.64
CA VAL A 281 -8.95 -6.67 -14.68
C VAL A 281 -8.55 -7.83 -15.60
N LYS A 282 -9.48 -8.76 -15.88
CA LYS A 282 -9.25 -9.89 -16.79
C LYS A 282 -9.30 -9.41 -18.25
N LYS A 283 -8.46 -10.02 -19.10
CA LYS A 283 -8.64 -10.03 -20.56
C LYS A 283 -9.97 -10.67 -20.96
#